data_AF-A0AAE4FS12-F1
#
_entry.id   AF-A0AAE4FS12-F1
#
_cell.length_a   1.000
_cell.length_b   1.000
_cell.length_c   1.000
_cell.angle_alpha   90.00
_cell.angle_beta   90.00
_cell.angle_gamma   90.00
#
_symmetry.space_group_name_H-M   'P 1'
#
loop_
_entity.id
_entity.type
_entity.pdbx_description
1 polymer ?
#
loop_
_entity_poly.entity_id
_entity_poly.type
_entity_poly.pdbx_seq_one_letter_code
_entity_poly.pdbx_strand_id
1 'polypeptide(L)'
;MSIRDSPLTDLQYFAVNIEHAEALAEEARRQGIKAQAITSLTAPKDREKFLGDYASGHLTFLASCGCLSVGFDAPHASVVLMCRPTKSLIVYLQQLGRVLRPSLGKKDALVLDFAGNVFAHGRVEDIKDIALDHGGVAPKGTGKPPIKLCPTSQKDRDGKVGCSALVPLFSSQCRHCGYLFGKQKATPTGQLQQATNNKAAIRQFFAVAKQQGKDKRWLYAKLHSLSNLTQSDFELYGTLRGYKKPKGWAYYQMQELKQRA
;
A
#
# COMPACT_ATOMS: atom_id res chain seq x y z
N MET A 1 23.90 -14.38 8.93
CA MET A 1 23.28 -14.52 10.26
C MET A 1 22.08 -15.42 10.08
N SER A 2 22.15 -16.65 10.59
CA SER A 2 21.00 -17.56 10.56
C SER A 2 19.93 -17.02 11.51
N ILE A 3 18.63 -17.26 11.24
CA ILE A 3 17.55 -16.96 12.20
C ILE A 3 17.85 -17.60 13.57
N ARG A 4 18.62 -18.69 13.60
CA ARG A 4 19.04 -19.40 14.82
C ARG A 4 20.00 -18.62 15.72
N ASP A 5 20.72 -17.63 15.19
CA ASP A 5 21.72 -16.85 15.93
C ASP A 5 21.19 -15.48 16.38
N SER A 6 19.92 -15.17 16.07
CA SER A 6 19.27 -13.93 16.44
C SER A 6 18.66 -14.02 17.85
N PRO A 7 18.77 -12.98 18.69
CA PRO A 7 18.05 -12.92 19.97
C PRO A 7 16.52 -12.82 19.80
N LEU A 8 16.03 -12.70 18.56
CA LEU A 8 14.61 -12.64 18.21
C LEU A 8 14.11 -14.04 17.81
N THR A 9 13.63 -14.79 18.80
CA THR A 9 13.32 -16.22 18.66
C THR A 9 11.84 -16.53 18.55
N ASP A 10 10.97 -15.57 18.86
CA ASP A 10 9.52 -15.79 19.01
C ASP A 10 8.75 -15.17 17.85
N LEU A 11 8.37 -16.03 16.91
CA LEU A 11 7.78 -15.68 15.62
C LEU A 11 6.26 -15.88 15.63
N GLN A 12 5.51 -14.85 15.24
CA GLN A 12 4.09 -14.95 14.88
C GLN A 12 3.91 -14.75 13.39
N TYR A 13 3.18 -15.65 12.74
CA TYR A 13 2.94 -15.60 11.30
C TYR A 13 1.45 -15.46 10.97
N PHE A 14 1.12 -14.51 10.11
CA PHE A 14 -0.24 -14.31 9.60
C PHE A 14 -0.38 -14.80 8.15
N ALA A 15 -1.00 -15.97 7.99
CA ALA A 15 -1.21 -16.65 6.70
C ALA A 15 -2.49 -16.20 5.98
N VAL A 16 -2.56 -16.51 4.68
CA VAL A 16 -3.69 -16.15 3.81
C VAL A 16 -4.87 -17.11 3.94
N ASN A 17 -4.59 -18.39 4.17
CA ASN A 17 -5.54 -19.48 4.33
C ASN A 17 -4.95 -20.54 5.28
N ILE A 18 -5.75 -21.58 5.54
CA ILE A 18 -5.39 -22.68 6.44
C ILE A 18 -4.21 -23.47 5.88
N GLU A 19 -4.24 -23.85 4.59
CA GLU A 19 -3.17 -24.65 3.99
C GLU A 19 -1.82 -23.92 4.05
N HIS A 20 -1.81 -22.60 3.84
CA HIS A 20 -0.59 -21.80 3.95
C HIS A 20 -0.06 -21.79 5.38
N ALA A 21 -0.92 -21.64 6.39
CA ALA A 21 -0.50 -21.67 7.80
C ALA A 21 0.17 -23.01 8.15
N GLU A 22 -0.42 -24.11 7.70
CA GLU A 22 0.09 -25.47 7.93
C GLU A 22 1.42 -25.70 7.20
N ALA A 23 1.51 -25.33 5.92
CA ALA A 23 2.71 -25.48 5.11
C ALA A 23 3.92 -24.75 5.71
N LEU A 24 3.71 -23.56 6.28
CA LEU A 24 4.80 -22.82 6.94
C LEU A 24 5.22 -23.43 8.25
N ALA A 25 4.26 -23.89 9.06
CA ALA A 25 4.59 -24.57 10.30
C ALA A 25 5.34 -25.87 10.00
N GLU A 26 4.98 -26.58 8.93
CA GLU A 26 5.70 -27.76 8.45
C GLU A 26 7.11 -27.40 8.00
N GLU A 27 7.28 -26.39 7.15
CA GLU A 27 8.60 -25.96 6.69
C GLU A 27 9.47 -25.49 7.86
N ALA A 28 8.94 -24.72 8.80
CA ALA A 28 9.64 -24.33 10.00
C ALA A 28 10.11 -25.55 10.82
N ARG A 29 9.25 -26.57 10.98
CA ARG A 29 9.63 -27.85 11.62
C ARG A 29 10.73 -28.59 10.86
N ARG A 30 10.68 -28.62 9.51
CA ARG A 30 11.75 -29.21 8.68
C ARG A 30 13.09 -28.51 8.90
N GLN A 31 13.05 -27.20 9.15
CA GLN A 31 14.23 -26.41 9.53
C GLN A 31 14.62 -26.54 11.02
N GLY A 32 14.01 -27.48 11.77
CA GLY A 32 14.31 -27.74 13.18
C GLY A 32 13.72 -26.72 14.16
N ILE A 33 12.79 -25.88 13.73
CA ILE A 33 12.12 -24.89 14.59
C ILE A 33 10.90 -25.53 15.26
N LYS A 34 10.72 -25.26 16.55
CA LYS A 34 9.54 -25.72 17.30
C LYS A 34 8.32 -24.90 16.88
N ALA A 35 7.60 -25.38 15.88
CA ALA A 35 6.56 -24.64 15.17
C ALA A 35 5.21 -25.33 15.18
N GLN A 36 4.13 -24.54 15.29
CA GLN A 36 2.78 -25.04 15.08
C GLN A 36 1.83 -24.06 14.38
N ALA A 37 0.80 -24.59 13.71
CA ALA A 37 -0.28 -23.82 13.12
C ALA A 37 -1.53 -23.84 14.00
N ILE A 38 -2.18 -22.68 14.19
CA ILE A 38 -3.49 -22.53 14.82
C ILE A 38 -4.46 -21.97 13.79
N THR A 39 -5.51 -22.73 13.50
CA THR A 39 -6.54 -22.40 12.53
C THR A 39 -7.93 -22.58 13.13
N SER A 40 -8.96 -22.31 12.33
CA SER A 40 -10.35 -22.56 12.75
C SER A 40 -10.64 -24.05 12.94
N LEU A 41 -9.81 -24.94 12.38
CA LEU A 41 -9.95 -26.40 12.49
C LEU A 41 -9.21 -26.97 13.71
N THR A 42 -8.33 -26.19 14.36
CA THR A 42 -7.64 -26.62 15.57
C THR A 42 -8.64 -26.78 16.72
N ALA A 43 -8.70 -27.98 17.31
CA ALA A 43 -9.58 -28.27 18.43
C ALA A 43 -9.29 -27.36 19.64
N PRO A 44 -10.30 -26.98 20.46
CA PRO A 44 -10.10 -26.05 21.57
C PRO A 44 -8.98 -26.45 22.54
N LYS A 45 -8.93 -27.74 22.90
CA LYS A 45 -7.90 -28.29 23.80
C LYS A 45 -6.50 -28.16 23.23
N ASP A 46 -6.34 -28.45 21.94
CA ASP A 46 -5.04 -28.33 21.25
C ASP A 46 -4.65 -26.87 21.10
N ARG A 47 -5.61 -25.98 20.82
CA ARG A 47 -5.38 -24.54 20.76
C ARG A 47 -4.85 -24.02 22.10
N GLU A 48 -5.51 -24.33 23.21
CA GLU A 48 -5.04 -23.94 24.56
C GLU A 48 -3.62 -24.45 24.83
N LYS A 49 -3.36 -25.72 24.50
CA LYS A 49 -2.03 -26.31 24.63
C LYS A 49 -0.99 -25.55 23.80
N PHE A 50 -1.23 -25.30 22.51
CA PHE A 50 -0.27 -24.63 21.64
C PHE A 50 -0.02 -23.18 22.06
N LEU A 51 -1.06 -22.48 22.51
CA LEU A 51 -0.92 -21.12 23.05
C LEU A 51 -0.10 -21.11 24.34
N GLY A 52 -0.31 -22.07 25.24
CA GLY A 52 0.50 -22.24 26.46
C GLY A 52 1.95 -22.60 26.16
N ASP A 53 2.17 -23.52 25.21
CA ASP A 53 3.50 -23.92 24.77
C ASP A 53 4.25 -22.73 24.15
N TYR A 54 3.57 -21.86 23.38
CA TYR A 54 4.18 -20.63 22.85
C TYR A 54 4.43 -19.58 23.94
N ALA A 55 3.50 -19.40 24.86
CA ALA A 55 3.64 -18.46 25.96
C ALA A 55 4.82 -18.78 26.89
N SER A 56 5.13 -20.07 27.04
CA SER A 56 6.25 -20.57 27.85
C SER A 56 7.56 -20.74 27.08
N GLY A 57 7.59 -20.44 25.77
CA GLY A 57 8.77 -20.59 24.92
C GLY A 57 9.08 -22.03 24.47
N HIS A 58 8.20 -23.00 24.76
CA HIS A 58 8.30 -24.36 24.23
C HIS A 58 8.06 -24.38 22.72
N LEU A 59 7.15 -23.54 22.21
CA LEU A 59 7.03 -23.22 20.79
C LEU A 59 7.67 -21.86 20.53
N THR A 60 8.44 -21.77 19.44
CA THR A 60 9.13 -20.55 18.99
C THR A 60 8.47 -19.95 17.75
N PHE A 61 7.64 -20.73 17.05
CA PHE A 61 6.95 -20.29 15.84
C PHE A 61 5.47 -20.68 15.88
N LEU A 62 4.61 -19.68 15.67
CA LEU A 62 3.16 -19.88 15.63
C LEU A 62 2.57 -19.27 14.35
N ALA A 63 2.09 -20.14 13.45
CA ALA A 63 1.34 -19.71 12.27
C ALA A 63 -0.15 -19.65 12.55
N SER A 64 -0.81 -18.62 12.01
CA SER A 64 -2.25 -18.46 12.17
C SER A 64 -2.92 -17.95 10.91
N CYS A 65 -4.10 -18.51 10.65
CA CYS A 65 -5.06 -17.98 9.71
C CYS A 65 -6.32 -17.51 10.45
N GLY A 66 -6.42 -16.20 10.71
CA GLY A 66 -7.63 -15.58 11.28
C GLY A 66 -7.91 -15.84 12.77
N CYS A 67 -7.09 -16.65 13.46
CA CYS A 67 -7.37 -17.07 14.84
C CYS A 67 -6.60 -16.27 15.92
N LEU A 68 -5.42 -15.74 15.62
CA LEU A 68 -4.60 -14.99 16.60
C LEU A 68 -4.93 -13.50 16.70
N SER A 69 -6.02 -13.04 16.08
CA SER A 69 -6.36 -11.61 16.07
C SER A 69 -6.96 -11.12 17.40
N VAL A 70 -7.59 -12.00 18.19
CA VAL A 70 -8.30 -11.67 19.43
C VAL A 70 -8.04 -12.75 20.50
N GLY A 71 -7.76 -12.34 21.74
CA GLY A 71 -7.75 -13.25 22.90
C GLY A 71 -6.42 -13.94 23.25
N PHE A 72 -5.35 -13.75 22.47
CA PHE A 72 -4.01 -14.25 22.81
C PHE A 72 -3.02 -13.11 23.03
N ASP A 73 -2.34 -13.12 24.17
CA ASP A 73 -1.28 -12.17 24.49
C ASP A 73 0.05 -12.89 24.76
N ALA A 74 1.09 -12.46 24.05
CA ALA A 74 2.44 -12.99 24.14
C ALA A 74 3.43 -11.82 24.04
N PRO A 75 3.66 -11.07 25.13
CA PRO A 75 4.51 -9.87 25.11
C PRO A 75 5.96 -10.15 24.68
N HIS A 76 6.45 -11.36 24.92
CA HIS A 76 7.78 -11.83 24.49
C HIS A 76 7.90 -11.98 22.97
N ALA A 77 6.79 -12.09 22.23
CA ALA A 77 6.81 -12.20 20.78
C ALA A 77 7.57 -11.03 20.16
N SER A 78 8.60 -11.32 19.38
CA SER A 78 9.58 -10.34 18.93
C SER A 78 9.67 -10.23 17.41
N VAL A 79 9.08 -11.17 16.68
CA VAL A 79 9.05 -11.17 15.21
C VAL A 79 7.64 -11.40 14.70
N VAL A 80 7.19 -10.58 13.75
CA VAL A 80 5.94 -10.80 13.02
C VAL A 80 6.22 -10.97 11.53
N LEU A 81 5.64 -12.02 10.94
CA LEU A 81 5.67 -12.29 9.52
C LEU A 81 4.29 -12.00 8.94
N MET A 82 4.22 -10.97 8.09
CA MET A 82 3.00 -10.52 7.44
C MET A 82 3.00 -10.99 5.99
N CYS A 83 2.31 -12.09 5.74
CA CYS A 83 2.23 -12.69 4.41
C CYS A 83 0.82 -12.63 3.83
N ARG A 84 -0.13 -12.10 4.61
CA ARG A 84 -1.47 -11.79 4.16
C ARG A 84 -1.58 -10.31 3.79
N PRO A 85 -1.96 -9.97 2.55
CA PRO A 85 -2.30 -8.60 2.20
C PRO A 85 -3.59 -8.20 2.92
N THR A 86 -3.60 -7.03 3.54
CA THR A 86 -4.78 -6.46 4.19
C THR A 86 -5.11 -5.09 3.63
N LYS A 87 -6.40 -4.85 3.35
CA LYS A 87 -6.92 -3.52 3.00
C LYS A 87 -7.27 -2.68 4.24
N SER A 88 -7.38 -3.31 5.42
CA SER A 88 -7.75 -2.65 6.67
C SER A 88 -6.51 -2.24 7.45
N LEU A 89 -6.40 -0.93 7.74
CA LEU A 89 -5.38 -0.35 8.61
C LEU A 89 -5.49 -0.91 10.04
N ILE A 90 -6.72 -1.10 10.53
CA ILE A 90 -6.96 -1.63 11.88
C ILE A 90 -6.40 -3.06 12.01
N VAL A 91 -6.66 -3.93 11.02
CA VAL A 91 -6.12 -5.29 11.04
C VAL A 91 -4.59 -5.27 10.96
N TYR A 92 -4.02 -4.41 10.11
CA TYR A 92 -2.56 -4.23 10.00
C TYR A 92 -1.95 -3.85 11.36
N LEU A 93 -2.52 -2.85 12.03
CA LEU A 93 -2.09 -2.39 13.35
C LEU A 93 -2.28 -3.45 14.45
N GLN A 94 -3.39 -4.18 14.43
CA GLN A 94 -3.64 -5.25 15.40
C GLN A 94 -2.62 -6.39 15.29
N GLN A 95 -2.18 -6.71 14.07
CA GLN A 95 -1.16 -7.72 13.82
C GLN A 95 0.22 -7.24 14.29
N LEU A 96 0.60 -6.00 13.92
CA LEU A 96 1.85 -5.40 14.36
C LEU A 96 1.91 -5.24 15.89
N GLY A 97 0.82 -4.81 16.51
CA GLY A 97 0.72 -4.59 17.95
C GLY A 97 1.04 -5.82 18.79
N ARG A 98 0.95 -7.03 18.22
CA ARG A 98 1.33 -8.27 18.92
C ARG A 98 2.81 -8.32 19.26
N VAL A 99 3.67 -7.74 18.43
CA VAL A 99 5.13 -7.72 18.66
C VAL A 99 5.64 -6.38 19.17
N LEU A 100 4.78 -5.38 19.35
CA LEU A 100 5.20 -4.06 19.86
C LEU A 100 5.08 -3.93 21.38
N ARG A 101 4.50 -4.92 22.06
CA ARG A 101 4.44 -4.92 23.52
C ARG A 101 5.84 -5.05 24.13
N PRO A 102 6.22 -4.22 25.12
CA PRO A 102 7.46 -4.38 25.86
C PRO A 102 7.49 -5.71 26.62
N SER A 103 8.66 -6.33 26.73
CA SER A 103 8.91 -7.52 27.55
C SER A 103 10.35 -7.52 28.05
N LEU A 104 10.61 -8.18 29.18
CA LEU A 104 11.96 -8.26 29.74
C LEU A 104 12.91 -8.94 28.74
N GLY A 105 14.07 -8.33 28.49
CA GLY A 105 15.07 -8.84 27.54
C GLY A 105 14.77 -8.56 26.06
N LYS A 106 13.56 -8.09 25.71
CA LYS A 106 13.19 -7.70 24.35
C LYS A 106 13.61 -6.26 24.06
N LYS A 107 14.64 -6.11 23.21
CA LYS A 107 15.16 -4.81 22.79
C LYS A 107 14.38 -4.22 21.62
N ASP A 108 14.05 -5.07 20.65
CA ASP A 108 13.51 -4.67 19.36
C ASP A 108 12.37 -5.59 18.93
N ALA A 109 11.59 -5.13 17.95
CA ALA A 109 10.59 -5.92 17.25
C ALA A 109 10.91 -5.95 15.75
N LEU A 110 10.94 -7.14 15.16
CA LEU A 110 11.20 -7.31 13.73
C LEU A 110 9.89 -7.57 12.98
N VAL A 111 9.61 -6.72 11.99
CA VAL A 111 8.45 -6.84 11.11
C VAL A 111 8.94 -7.27 9.72
N LEU A 112 8.51 -8.45 9.29
CA LEU A 112 8.81 -8.99 7.96
C LEU A 112 7.53 -8.98 7.13
N ASP A 113 7.41 -8.02 6.21
CA ASP A 113 6.22 -7.85 5.37
C ASP A 113 6.45 -8.35 3.94
N PHE A 114 5.92 -9.53 3.64
CA PHE A 114 5.98 -10.16 2.33
C PHE A 114 4.76 -9.82 1.45
N ALA A 115 3.75 -9.19 2.02
CA ALA A 115 2.51 -8.85 1.32
C ALA A 115 2.44 -7.39 0.86
N GLY A 116 3.45 -6.58 1.18
CA GLY A 116 3.51 -5.17 0.82
C GLY A 116 2.49 -4.30 1.56
N ASN A 117 2.06 -4.74 2.75
CA ASN A 117 1.18 -3.97 3.62
C ASN A 117 1.76 -2.61 4.00
N VAL A 118 3.08 -2.49 4.17
CA VAL A 118 3.75 -1.23 4.50
C VAL A 118 3.62 -0.20 3.38
N PHE A 119 3.61 -0.64 2.11
CA PHE A 119 3.32 0.25 0.97
C PHE A 119 1.88 0.71 0.96
N ALA A 120 0.98 -0.13 1.47
CA ALA A 120 -0.43 0.17 1.57
C ALA A 120 -0.76 1.03 2.80
N HIS A 121 -0.08 0.91 3.93
CA HIS A 121 -0.51 1.54 5.19
C HIS A 121 0.50 2.51 5.77
N GLY A 122 1.70 2.57 5.22
CA GLY A 122 2.85 3.26 5.82
C GLY A 122 3.55 2.38 6.85
N ARG A 123 4.66 2.88 7.40
CA ARG A 123 5.36 2.21 8.50
C ARG A 123 4.63 2.50 9.81
N VAL A 124 4.79 1.61 10.79
CA VAL A 124 4.07 1.72 12.06
C VAL A 124 4.34 3.03 12.80
N GLU A 125 5.58 3.51 12.74
CA GLU A 125 6.00 4.78 13.35
C GLU A 125 5.45 6.03 12.65
N ASP A 126 4.96 5.89 11.41
CA ASP A 126 4.41 7.01 10.65
C ASP A 126 2.89 7.16 10.83
N ILE A 127 2.24 6.16 11.44
CA ILE A 127 0.78 6.16 11.66
C ILE A 127 0.46 7.04 12.87
N LYS A 128 -0.18 8.18 12.62
CA LYS A 128 -0.64 9.13 13.64
C LYS A 128 -2.15 9.22 13.61
N ASP A 129 -2.74 9.65 14.72
CA ASP A 129 -4.16 10.01 14.85
C ASP A 129 -5.12 8.88 14.43
N ILE A 130 -5.00 7.72 15.07
CA ILE A 130 -5.98 6.63 14.92
C ILE A 130 -7.29 7.05 15.59
N ALA A 131 -8.15 7.72 14.83
CA ALA A 131 -9.52 7.95 15.25
C ALA A 131 -10.32 6.65 15.10
N LEU A 132 -11.15 6.35 16.11
CA LEU A 132 -12.20 5.35 15.93
C LEU A 132 -13.18 5.88 14.88
N ASP A 133 -13.59 4.99 13.97
CA ASP A 133 -14.61 5.34 12.98
C ASP A 133 -15.95 5.50 13.69
N HIS A 134 -16.32 6.76 13.97
CA HIS A 134 -17.63 7.12 14.53
C HIS A 134 -18.70 7.35 13.45
N GLY A 135 -18.48 6.86 12.22
CA GLY A 135 -19.41 7.06 11.09
C GLY A 135 -19.34 8.47 10.48
N GLY A 136 -18.28 9.23 10.77
CA GLY A 136 -18.04 10.56 10.22
C GLY A 136 -17.31 10.52 8.88
N VAL A 137 -17.45 11.58 8.08
CA VAL A 137 -16.69 11.73 6.83
C VAL A 137 -15.19 11.81 7.16
N ALA A 138 -14.40 10.89 6.62
CA ALA A 138 -12.95 10.88 6.82
C ALA A 138 -12.36 12.26 6.48
N PRO A 139 -11.49 12.84 7.33
CA PRO A 139 -10.88 14.13 7.07
C PRO A 139 -10.20 14.18 5.69
N LYS A 140 -10.38 15.28 4.95
CA LYS A 140 -9.64 15.52 3.70
C LYS A 140 -8.14 15.52 4.00
N GLY A 141 -7.39 14.62 3.36
CA GLY A 141 -5.94 14.47 3.58
C GLY A 141 -5.51 13.13 4.20
N THR A 142 -6.47 12.25 4.56
CA THR A 142 -6.25 10.88 5.06
C THR A 142 -5.77 9.87 4.00
N GLY A 143 -5.15 10.35 2.92
CA GLY A 143 -4.49 9.46 1.96
C GLY A 143 -3.34 8.74 2.65
N LYS A 144 -3.18 7.45 2.37
CA LYS A 144 -2.04 6.63 2.81
C LYS A 144 -0.75 7.43 2.63
N PRO A 145 0.07 7.65 3.68
CA PRO A 145 1.27 8.45 3.56
C PRO A 145 2.13 7.82 2.47
N PRO A 146 2.33 8.49 1.33
CA PRO A 146 3.02 7.86 0.23
C PRO A 146 4.47 7.61 0.64
N ILE A 147 4.97 6.41 0.35
CA ILE A 147 6.35 6.02 0.65
C ILE A 147 7.15 5.79 -0.64
N LYS A 148 8.47 5.87 -0.54
CA LYS A 148 9.44 5.57 -1.60
C LYS A 148 10.60 4.75 -1.07
N LEU A 149 11.25 4.01 -1.96
CA LEU A 149 12.51 3.34 -1.65
C LEU A 149 13.68 4.32 -1.84
N CYS A 150 14.65 4.27 -0.93
CA CYS A 150 15.92 4.94 -1.09
C CYS A 150 16.74 4.24 -2.21
N PRO A 151 17.13 4.93 -3.29
CA PRO A 151 17.65 4.27 -4.49
C PRO A 151 19.07 3.74 -4.28
N THR A 152 19.31 2.46 -4.57
CA THR A 152 20.64 1.84 -4.51
C THR A 152 21.41 1.91 -5.82
N SER A 153 20.75 2.28 -6.92
CA SER A 153 21.35 2.35 -8.25
C SER A 153 21.74 3.77 -8.68
N GLN A 154 21.32 4.79 -7.91
CA GLN A 154 21.56 6.20 -8.23
C GLN A 154 22.43 6.82 -7.15
N LYS A 155 23.31 7.74 -7.56
CA LYS A 155 24.07 8.59 -6.65
C LYS A 155 23.33 9.91 -6.45
N ASP A 156 23.32 10.42 -5.23
CA ASP A 156 22.83 11.77 -4.95
C ASP A 156 23.85 12.86 -5.35
N ARG A 157 23.52 14.12 -5.04
CA ARG A 157 24.37 15.28 -5.33
C ARG A 157 25.73 15.26 -4.60
N ASP A 158 25.85 14.50 -3.52
CA ASP A 158 27.09 14.34 -2.75
C ASP A 158 27.81 13.03 -3.14
N GLY A 159 27.37 12.37 -4.21
CA GLY A 159 27.96 11.13 -4.73
C GLY A 159 27.58 9.86 -3.94
N LYS A 160 26.65 9.96 -2.99
CA LYS A 160 26.26 8.88 -2.09
C LYS A 160 25.20 7.97 -2.72
N VAL A 161 25.32 6.67 -2.50
CA VAL A 161 24.34 5.67 -2.93
C VAL A 161 23.33 5.43 -1.80
N GLY A 162 22.06 5.22 -2.15
CA GLY A 162 21.01 4.93 -1.17
C GLY A 162 21.06 3.51 -0.62
N CYS A 163 20.16 3.22 0.32
CA CYS A 163 20.20 2.00 1.13
C CYS A 163 18.97 1.08 1.01
N SER A 164 18.09 1.30 0.02
CA SER A 164 16.80 0.60 -0.12
C SER A 164 15.83 0.77 1.05
N ALA A 165 16.13 1.63 2.03
CA ALA A 165 15.19 1.90 3.10
C ALA A 165 13.90 2.54 2.57
N LEU A 166 12.77 2.09 3.10
CA LEU A 166 11.48 2.73 2.90
C LEU A 166 11.43 4.03 3.69
N VAL A 167 11.16 5.13 3.00
CA VAL A 167 11.06 6.47 3.58
C VAL A 167 9.82 7.19 3.05
N PRO A 168 9.30 8.21 3.76
CA PRO A 168 8.22 9.03 3.24
C PRO A 168 8.57 9.63 1.87
N LEU A 169 7.59 9.67 0.96
CA LEU A 169 7.77 10.14 -0.42
C LEU A 169 8.35 11.55 -0.47
N PHE A 170 7.94 12.41 0.47
CA PHE A 170 8.32 13.82 0.54
C PHE A 170 9.60 14.08 1.35
N SER A 171 10.23 13.06 1.94
CA SER A 171 11.51 13.25 2.64
C SER A 171 12.58 13.75 1.66
N SER A 172 13.25 14.84 2.02
CA SER A 172 14.39 15.42 1.29
C SER A 172 15.69 14.64 1.55
N GLN A 173 15.76 13.91 2.66
CA GLN A 173 16.90 13.11 3.05
C GLN A 173 16.44 11.75 3.60
N CYS A 174 17.18 10.69 3.28
CA CYS A 174 16.97 9.38 3.87
C CYS A 174 17.44 9.40 5.32
N ARG A 175 16.56 9.09 6.28
CA ARG A 175 16.93 9.04 7.71
C ARG A 175 17.88 7.89 8.08
N HIS A 176 18.04 6.88 7.21
CA HIS A 176 18.85 5.70 7.50
C HIS A 176 20.29 5.85 6.99
N CYS A 177 20.45 6.28 5.74
CA CYS A 177 21.78 6.47 5.16
C CYS A 177 22.12 7.92 4.86
N GLY A 178 21.22 8.89 5.00
CA GLY A 178 21.51 10.30 4.69
C GLY A 178 21.47 10.66 3.20
N TYR A 179 21.08 9.75 2.30
CA TYR A 179 20.92 10.00 0.87
C TYR A 179 20.00 11.21 0.61
N LEU A 180 20.45 12.13 -0.25
CA LEU A 180 19.73 13.35 -0.57
C LEU A 180 18.84 13.16 -1.80
N PHE A 181 17.53 13.20 -1.58
CA PHE A 181 16.57 13.12 -2.66
C PHE A 181 16.56 14.43 -3.44
N GLY A 182 16.69 14.34 -4.77
CA GLY A 182 16.51 15.49 -5.64
C GLY A 182 15.15 16.17 -5.38
N LYS A 183 15.11 17.50 -5.49
CA LYS A 183 13.85 18.25 -5.38
C LYS A 183 12.84 17.60 -6.34
N GLN A 184 11.72 17.10 -5.82
CA GLN A 184 10.61 16.74 -6.68
C GLN A 184 10.29 18.00 -7.48
N LYS A 185 10.31 17.92 -8.81
CA LYS A 185 9.82 19.01 -9.64
C LYS A 185 8.42 19.29 -9.12
N ALA A 186 8.19 20.51 -8.62
CA ALA A 186 6.86 20.94 -8.26
C ALA A 186 5.97 20.60 -9.46
N THR A 187 4.89 19.85 -9.22
CA THR A 187 3.82 19.77 -10.20
C THR A 187 3.56 21.22 -10.60
N PRO A 188 3.61 21.58 -11.90
CA PRO A 188 3.40 22.97 -12.29
C PRO A 188 2.16 23.46 -11.55
N THR A 189 2.31 24.49 -10.73
CA THR A 189 1.22 25.13 -10.01
C THR A 189 0.40 25.87 -11.06
N GLY A 190 -0.27 25.12 -11.93
CA GLY A 190 -1.31 25.66 -12.77
C GLY A 190 -2.42 26.09 -11.83
N GLN A 191 -2.88 27.33 -11.96
CA GLN A 191 -4.19 27.68 -11.42
C GLN A 191 -5.18 26.65 -11.96
N LEU A 192 -5.95 26.04 -11.07
CA LEU A 192 -7.10 25.23 -11.45
C LEU A 192 -8.08 26.16 -12.18
N GLN A 193 -7.94 26.26 -13.49
CA GLN A 193 -8.94 26.91 -14.32
C GLN A 193 -10.09 25.93 -14.50
N GLN A 194 -11.29 26.37 -14.13
CA GLN A 194 -12.50 25.68 -14.51
C GLN A 194 -12.54 25.66 -16.04
N ALA A 195 -12.34 24.48 -16.61
CA ALA A 195 -12.36 24.35 -18.06
C ALA A 195 -13.79 24.53 -18.54
N THR A 196 -14.04 25.65 -19.22
CA THR A 196 -15.27 25.88 -19.99
C THR A 196 -15.13 25.24 -21.37
N ASN A 197 -16.24 25.01 -22.06
CA ASN A 197 -16.32 24.46 -23.42
C ASN A 197 -15.79 25.40 -24.52
N ASN A 198 -14.62 26.00 -24.33
CA ASN A 198 -13.98 26.82 -25.36
C ASN A 198 -12.97 25.98 -26.17
N LYS A 199 -12.90 26.21 -27.49
CA LYS A 199 -11.90 25.63 -28.41
C LYS A 199 -10.46 25.71 -27.88
N ALA A 200 -10.14 26.75 -27.11
CA ALA A 200 -8.84 26.90 -26.45
C ALA A 200 -8.57 25.79 -25.40
N ALA A 201 -9.58 25.43 -24.60
CA ALA A 201 -9.45 24.40 -23.56
C ALA A 201 -9.19 23.00 -24.15
N ILE A 202 -9.89 22.68 -25.24
CA ILE A 202 -9.70 21.40 -25.94
C ILE A 202 -8.26 21.29 -26.46
N ARG A 203 -7.73 22.33 -27.12
CA ARG A 203 -6.33 22.34 -27.59
C ARG A 203 -5.33 22.26 -26.43
N GLN A 204 -5.59 22.93 -25.32
CA GLN A 204 -4.76 22.83 -24.13
C GLN A 204 -4.72 21.40 -23.57
N PHE A 205 -5.84 20.67 -23.56
CA PHE A 205 -5.84 19.27 -23.12
C PHE A 205 -4.97 18.37 -23.99
N PHE A 206 -4.94 18.56 -25.30
CA PHE A 206 -4.03 17.82 -26.20
C PHE A 206 -2.56 18.14 -25.91
N ALA A 207 -2.23 19.42 -25.66
CA ALA A 207 -0.88 19.82 -25.28
C ALA A 207 -0.44 19.18 -23.95
N VAL A 208 -1.32 19.21 -22.94
CA VAL A 208 -1.08 18.59 -21.62
C VAL A 208 -0.93 17.08 -21.72
N ALA A 209 -1.79 16.41 -22.50
CA ALA A 209 -1.72 14.97 -22.70
C ALA A 209 -0.39 14.55 -23.34
N LYS A 210 0.10 15.32 -24.32
CA LYS A 210 1.40 15.11 -24.97
C LYS A 210 2.57 15.28 -23.98
N GLN A 211 2.52 16.31 -23.13
CA GLN A 211 3.56 16.58 -22.14
C GLN A 211 3.60 15.53 -21.01
N GLN A 212 2.44 15.02 -20.60
CA GLN A 212 2.31 14.09 -19.46
C GLN A 212 2.22 12.61 -19.87
N GLY A 213 2.41 12.29 -21.15
CA GLY A 213 2.32 10.91 -21.66
C GLY A 213 0.95 10.27 -21.42
N LYS A 214 -0.14 11.06 -21.41
CA LYS A 214 -1.49 10.55 -21.16
C LYS A 214 -2.05 9.86 -22.39
N ASP A 215 -2.81 8.80 -22.14
CA ASP A 215 -3.35 7.96 -23.20
C ASP A 215 -4.58 8.57 -23.88
N LYS A 216 -5.00 7.89 -24.93
CA LYS A 216 -6.11 8.31 -25.79
C LYS A 216 -7.46 8.32 -25.07
N ARG A 217 -7.63 7.53 -24.00
CA ARG A 217 -8.85 7.41 -23.22
C ARG A 217 -8.96 8.54 -22.21
N TRP A 218 -7.85 8.94 -21.60
CA TRP A 218 -7.78 10.09 -20.68
C TRP A 218 -8.28 11.38 -21.33
N LEU A 219 -7.83 11.67 -22.56
CA LEU A 219 -8.26 12.84 -23.33
C LEU A 219 -9.77 12.86 -23.57
N TYR A 220 -10.33 11.69 -23.90
CA TYR A 220 -11.75 11.53 -24.16
C TYR A 220 -12.59 11.73 -22.88
N ALA A 221 -12.18 11.10 -21.78
CA ALA A 221 -12.82 11.29 -20.48
C ALA A 221 -12.74 12.75 -20.01
N LYS A 222 -11.62 13.45 -20.29
CA LYS A 222 -11.46 14.87 -19.95
C LYS A 222 -12.37 15.77 -20.77
N LEU A 223 -12.57 15.48 -22.06
CA LEU A 223 -13.56 16.19 -22.89
C LEU A 223 -14.97 16.04 -22.30
N HIS A 224 -15.37 14.83 -21.93
CA HIS A 224 -16.67 14.54 -21.31
C HIS A 224 -16.87 15.16 -19.91
N SER A 225 -15.80 15.65 -19.28
CA SER A 225 -15.90 16.39 -18.00
C SER A 225 -16.26 17.87 -18.17
N LEU A 226 -16.33 18.38 -19.42
CA LEU A 226 -16.74 19.75 -19.71
C LEU A 226 -18.27 19.87 -19.71
N SER A 227 -18.78 20.99 -19.20
CA SER A 227 -20.20 21.34 -19.31
C SER A 227 -20.53 21.90 -20.70
N ASN A 228 -21.79 21.74 -21.14
CA ASN A 228 -22.33 22.34 -22.37
C ASN A 228 -21.59 21.94 -23.67
N LEU A 229 -21.14 20.69 -23.78
CA LEU A 229 -20.45 20.20 -24.99
C LEU A 229 -21.30 20.39 -26.25
N THR A 230 -20.68 20.92 -27.31
CA THR A 230 -21.30 21.10 -28.61
C THR A 230 -20.78 20.09 -29.62
N GLN A 231 -21.50 19.91 -30.74
CA GLN A 231 -21.02 19.09 -31.86
C GLN A 231 -19.67 19.59 -32.40
N SER A 232 -19.43 20.91 -32.36
CA SER A 232 -18.19 21.52 -32.83
C SER A 232 -16.98 21.16 -31.96
N ASP A 233 -17.20 20.87 -30.67
CA ASP A 233 -16.16 20.43 -29.73
C ASP A 233 -15.71 19.00 -30.03
N PHE A 234 -16.68 18.12 -30.33
CA PHE A 234 -16.39 16.77 -30.79
C PHE A 234 -15.71 16.75 -32.16
N GLU A 235 -16.10 17.65 -33.07
CA GLU A 235 -15.43 17.77 -34.37
C GLU A 235 -13.97 18.21 -34.22
N LEU A 236 -13.71 19.20 -33.36
CA LEU A 236 -12.36 19.66 -33.03
C LEU A 236 -11.53 18.53 -32.40
N TYR A 237 -12.11 17.80 -31.45
CA TYR A 237 -11.46 16.62 -30.85
C TYR A 237 -11.14 15.56 -31.90
N GLY A 238 -12.11 15.19 -32.74
CA GLY A 238 -11.94 14.19 -33.79
C GLY A 238 -10.87 14.59 -34.81
N THR A 239 -10.77 15.89 -35.12
CA THR A 239 -9.73 16.45 -36.01
C THR A 239 -8.35 16.35 -35.38
N LEU A 240 -8.19 16.77 -34.12
CA LEU A 240 -6.93 16.66 -33.38
C LEU A 240 -6.49 15.20 -33.16
N ARG A 241 -7.43 14.26 -33.22
CA ARG A 241 -7.19 12.82 -33.16
C ARG A 241 -6.83 12.17 -34.49
N GLY A 242 -6.98 12.89 -35.60
CA GLY A 242 -6.76 12.33 -36.95
C GLY A 242 -7.85 11.35 -37.39
N TYR A 243 -9.09 11.51 -36.95
CA TYR A 243 -10.20 10.70 -37.46
C TYR A 243 -10.49 11.03 -38.93
N LYS A 244 -10.75 10.01 -39.75
CA LYS A 244 -11.03 10.18 -41.19
C LYS A 244 -12.32 10.99 -41.47
N LYS A 245 -13.33 10.88 -40.60
CA LYS A 245 -14.63 11.56 -40.73
C LYS A 245 -15.04 12.22 -39.40
N PRO A 246 -14.38 13.33 -39.00
CA PRO A 246 -14.59 13.93 -37.67
C PRO A 246 -16.02 14.47 -37.49
N LYS A 247 -16.62 15.04 -38.54
CA LYS A 247 -18.02 15.51 -38.53
C LYS A 247 -19.03 14.40 -38.27
N GLY A 248 -18.91 13.29 -38.98
CA GLY A 248 -19.80 12.14 -38.83
C GLY A 248 -19.67 11.50 -37.45
N TRP A 249 -18.44 11.34 -36.98
CA TRP A 249 -18.19 10.84 -35.62
C TRP A 249 -18.78 11.78 -34.55
N ALA A 250 -18.57 13.10 -34.69
CA ALA A 250 -19.10 14.10 -33.76
C ALA A 250 -20.63 14.10 -33.67
N TYR A 251 -21.30 13.88 -34.80
CA TYR A 251 -22.76 13.73 -34.85
C TYR A 251 -23.24 12.55 -33.97
N TYR A 252 -22.62 11.38 -34.11
CA TYR A 252 -22.98 10.21 -33.29
C TYR A 252 -22.73 10.44 -31.80
N GLN A 253 -21.64 11.11 -31.44
CA GLN A 253 -21.32 11.41 -30.04
C GLN A 253 -22.33 12.36 -29.39
N MET A 254 -22.84 13.33 -30.13
CA MET A 254 -23.91 14.20 -29.65
C MET A 254 -25.25 13.46 -29.47
N GLN A 255 -25.56 12.49 -30.34
CA GLN A 255 -26.76 11.66 -30.19
C GLN A 255 -26.66 10.76 -28.94
N GLU A 256 -25.49 10.16 -28.71
CA GLU A 256 -25.23 9.32 -27.53
C GLU A 256 -25.31 10.14 -26.22
N LEU A 257 -24.82 11.38 -26.22
CA LEU A 257 -24.96 12.28 -25.07
C LEU A 257 -26.41 12.67 -24.79
N LYS A 258 -27.21 12.96 -25.83
CA LYS A 258 -28.64 13.28 -25.69
C LYS A 258 -29.47 12.11 -25.15
N GLN A 259 -29.03 10.87 -25.37
CA GLN A 259 -29.69 9.67 -24.84
C GLN A 259 -29.31 9.37 -23.38
N ARG A 260 -28.24 9.99 -22.87
CA ARG A 260 -27.73 9.78 -21.49
C ARG A 260 -28.12 10.89 -20.51
N ALA A 261 -28.58 12.03 -21.03
CA ALA A 261 -29.09 13.17 -20.25
C ALA A 261 -30.57 12.97 -19.93
#